data_AF-A0A026WI65-F1
#
_entry.id   AF-A0A026WI65-F1
#
_cell.length_a   1.000
_cell.length_b   1.000
_cell.length_c   1.000
_cell.angle_alpha   90.00
_cell.angle_beta   90.00
_cell.angle_gamma   90.00
#
_symmetry.space_group_name_H-M   'P 1'
#
loop_
_entity.id
_entity.type
_entity.pdbx_description
1 polymer ?
#
loop_
_entity_poly.entity_id
_entity_poly.type
_entity_poly.pdbx_seq_one_letter_code
_entity_poly.pdbx_strand_id
1 'polypeptide(L)' 'MISCNLRRMNVDVAFSVPKKLDCLIRRGKDKLEFRKQTNLVYQINCRECDALYIGQTKRSLETRVGEHRRNINLS' A
#
# COMPACT_ATOMS: atom_id res chain seq x y z
N MET A 1 -2.93 5.65 -20.18
CA MET A 1 -2.89 4.19 -20.46
C MET A 1 -3.13 3.80 -21.93
N ILE A 2 -4.11 4.39 -22.63
CA ILE A 2 -4.51 3.98 -23.99
C ILE A 2 -3.38 4.14 -25.04
N SER A 3 -2.59 5.23 -24.98
CA SER A 3 -1.53 5.51 -25.96
C SER A 3 -0.32 4.56 -25.89
N CYS A 4 0.07 4.09 -24.70
CA CYS A 4 1.17 3.11 -24.57
C CYS A 4 0.75 1.68 -24.97
N ASN A 5 -0.54 1.36 -24.85
CA ASN A 5 -1.05 0.03 -25.20
C ASN A 5 -1.15 -0.14 -26.73
N LEU A 6 -1.61 0.88 -27.45
CA LEU A 6 -1.76 0.87 -28.92
C LEU A 6 -0.40 0.80 -29.67
N ARG A 7 0.67 1.39 -29.12
CA ARG A 7 2.03 1.23 -29.67
C ARG A 7 2.55 -0.21 -29.60
N ARG A 8 2.12 -1.00 -28.62
CA ARG A 8 2.45 -2.45 -28.56
C ARG A 8 1.67 -3.26 -29.60
N MET A 9 0.59 -2.71 -30.16
CA MET A 9 -0.24 -3.33 -31.19
C MET A 9 0.08 -2.83 -32.61
N ASN A 10 1.16 -2.06 -32.79
CA ASN A 10 1.62 -1.56 -34.09
C ASN A 10 0.57 -0.71 -34.85
N VAL A 11 -0.29 0.00 -34.13
CA VAL A 11 -1.27 0.92 -34.71
C VAL A 11 -0.74 2.34 -34.62
N ASP A 12 -0.52 2.98 -35.77
CA ASP A 12 -0.11 4.38 -35.86
C ASP A 12 -1.34 5.30 -35.79
N VAL A 13 -1.34 6.25 -34.85
CA VAL A 13 -2.47 7.15 -34.61
C VAL A 13 -2.05 8.56 -34.98
N ALA A 14 -2.68 9.13 -36.01
CA ALA A 14 -2.32 10.44 -36.60
C ALA A 14 -2.33 11.61 -35.59
N PHE A 15 -3.12 11.51 -34.50
CA PHE A 15 -3.13 12.47 -33.40
C PHE A 15 -3.08 11.74 -32.04
N SER A 16 -1.90 11.72 -31.44
CA SER A 16 -1.71 11.25 -30.06
C SER A 16 -0.99 12.31 -29.26
N VAL A 17 -1.61 12.81 -28.19
CA VAL A 17 -0.96 13.75 -27.25
C VAL A 17 0.11 12.97 -26.47
N PRO A 18 1.41 13.23 -26.68
CA PRO A 18 2.48 12.40 -26.11
C PRO A 18 2.66 12.62 -24.61
N LYS A 19 2.24 13.77 -24.08
CA LYS A 19 2.44 14.18 -22.67
C LYS A 19 1.12 14.53 -22.00
N LYS A 20 0.26 13.52 -21.80
CA LYS A 20 -0.97 13.69 -21.02
C LYS A 20 -0.61 14.07 -19.58
N LEU A 21 -1.40 14.93 -18.95
CA LEU A 21 -1.16 15.37 -17.56
C LEU A 21 -1.03 14.19 -16.58
N ASP A 22 -1.76 13.10 -16.79
CA ASP A 22 -1.66 11.86 -15.98
C ASP A 22 -0.27 11.18 -16.05
N CYS A 23 0.48 11.41 -17.14
CA CYS A 23 1.86 10.93 -17.30
C CYS A 23 2.87 11.83 -16.59
N LEU A 24 2.59 13.13 -16.52
CA LEU A 24 3.45 14.15 -15.92
C LEU A 24 3.20 14.29 -14.42
N ILE A 25 1.93 14.44 -14.07
CA ILE A 25 1.35 14.47 -12.72
C ILE A 25 0.83 13.06 -12.47
N ARG A 26 1.75 12.12 -12.25
CA ARG A 26 1.35 10.85 -11.64
C ARG A 26 0.67 11.19 -10.32
N ARG A 27 -0.48 10.57 -10.02
CA ARG A 27 -1.04 10.59 -8.66
C ARG A 27 -0.05 9.86 -7.75
N GLY A 28 0.98 10.57 -7.33
CA GLY A 28 2.06 10.12 -6.47
C GLY A 28 1.51 9.97 -5.07
N LYS A 29 0.85 8.84 -4.81
CA LYS A 29 0.93 8.31 -3.46
C LYS A 29 2.33 7.72 -3.37
N ASP A 30 3.25 8.46 -2.76
CA ASP A 30 4.53 7.90 -2.40
C ASP A 30 4.28 6.61 -1.62
N LYS A 31 5.07 5.58 -1.91
CA LYS A 31 4.98 4.33 -1.16
C LYS A 31 5.30 4.66 0.30
N LEU A 32 4.28 4.66 1.15
CA LEU A 32 4.46 4.78 2.58
C LEU A 32 5.20 3.55 3.09
N GLU A 33 6.17 3.79 3.97
CA GLU A 33 6.79 2.75 4.80
C GLU A 33 5.72 1.85 5.40
N PHE A 34 5.96 0.53 5.39
CA PHE A 34 4.97 -0.48 5.81
C PHE A 34 4.35 -0.19 7.18
N ARG A 35 5.16 0.29 8.14
CA ARG A 35 4.70 0.63 9.49
C ARG A 35 3.73 1.82 9.54
N LYS A 36 3.78 2.71 8.55
CA LYS A 36 2.93 3.91 8.46
C LYS A 36 1.66 3.66 7.63
N GLN A 37 1.51 2.49 7.03
CA GLN A 37 0.33 2.13 6.26
C GLN A 37 -0.89 1.96 7.16
N THR A 38 -2.07 2.27 6.61
CA THR A 38 -3.39 2.20 7.25
C THR A 38 -4.30 1.26 6.46
N ASN A 39 -5.41 0.82 7.07
CA ASN A 39 -6.43 -0.02 6.42
C ASN A 39 -5.86 -1.34 5.87
N LEU A 40 -5.02 -2.01 6.68
CA LEU A 40 -4.41 -3.29 6.34
C LEU A 40 -4.75 -4.35 7.39
N VAL A 41 -4.57 -5.61 6.99
CA VAL A 41 -4.57 -6.78 7.86
C VAL A 41 -3.11 -7.06 8.24
N TYR A 42 -2.84 -7.27 9.53
CA TYR A 42 -1.51 -7.63 10.04
C TYR A 42 -1.57 -8.90 10.87
N GLN A 43 -0.41 -9.54 11.01
CA GLN A 43 -0.23 -10.74 11.82
C GLN A 43 0.87 -10.54 12.86
N ILE A 44 0.69 -11.10 14.05
CA ILE A 44 1.69 -11.17 15.12
C ILE A 44 1.88 -12.64 15.47
N ASN A 45 3.10 -13.14 15.31
CA ASN A 45 3.48 -14.49 15.68
C ASN A 45 3.88 -14.53 17.16
N CYS A 46 3.39 -15.52 17.89
CA CYS A 46 4.00 -15.88 19.16
C CYS A 46 5.39 -16.49 18.90
N ARG A 47 6.34 -16.25 19.80
CA ARG A 47 7.69 -16.82 19.70
C ARG A 47 7.82 -18.16 20.41
N GLU A 48 6.94 -18.41 21.38
CA GLU A 48 7.02 -19.57 22.29
C GLU A 48 5.99 -20.65 21.93
N CYS A 49 5.07 -20.38 21.01
CA CYS A 49 4.11 -21.36 20.51
C CYS A 49 3.65 -21.00 19.08
N ASP A 50 2.95 -21.94 18.42
CA ASP A 50 2.36 -21.76 17.08
C ASP A 50 1.11 -20.85 17.04
N ALA A 51 0.89 -20.07 18.09
CA ALA A 51 -0.23 -19.13 18.11
C ALA A 51 0.02 -17.93 17.18
N LEU A 52 -1.00 -17.60 16.39
CA LEU A 52 -1.00 -16.47 15.46
C LEU A 52 -2.16 -15.52 15.81
N TYR A 53 -1.86 -14.25 16.02
CA TYR A 53 -2.88 -13.21 16.13
C TYR A 53 -2.98 -12.43 14.81
N ILE A 54 -4.15 -12.45 14.18
CA ILE A 54 -4.44 -11.70 12.95
C ILE A 54 -5.46 -10.60 13.28
N GLY A 55 -5.15 -9.36 12.91
CA GLY A 55 -5.99 -8.21 13.20
C GLY A 55 -6.11 -7.26 12.00
N GLN A 56 -7.23 -6.53 11.94
CA GLN A 56 -7.43 -5.44 11.01
C GLN A 56 -7.25 -4.09 11.73
N THR A 57 -6.68 -3.10 11.05
CA THR A 57 -6.53 -1.75 11.60
C THR A 57 -6.88 -0.67 10.58
N LYS A 58 -7.69 0.31 11.02
CA LYS A 58 -7.89 1.57 10.31
C LYS A 58 -6.83 2.62 10.66
N ARG A 59 -6.17 2.48 11.82
CA ARG A 59 -5.03 3.28 12.26
C ARG A 59 -3.75 2.81 11.57
N SER A 60 -2.66 3.58 11.68
CA SER A 60 -1.35 3.12 11.22
C SER A 60 -0.91 1.87 11.98
N LEU A 61 -0.18 0.98 11.29
CA LEU A 61 0.30 -0.26 11.90
C LEU A 61 1.16 0.01 13.15
N GLU A 62 2.04 1.01 13.09
CA GLU A 62 2.88 1.41 14.22
C GLU A 62 2.08 1.76 15.47
N THR A 63 1.05 2.61 15.34
CA THR A 63 0.21 3.01 16.47
C THR A 63 -0.52 1.81 17.05
N ARG A 64 -1.07 0.94 16.21
CA ARG A 64 -1.82 -0.25 16.66
C ARG A 64 -0.94 -1.24 17.42
N VAL A 65 0.29 -1.47 16.93
CA VAL A 65 1.28 -2.32 17.61
C VAL A 65 1.70 -1.71 18.94
N GLY A 66 1.90 -0.39 19.00
CA GLY A 66 2.24 0.32 20.24
C GLY A 66 1.13 0.26 21.31
N GLU A 67 -0.14 0.33 20.90
CA GLU A 67 -1.29 0.11 21.80
C GLU A 67 -1.31 -1.30 22.36
N HIS A 68 -1.13 -2.32 21.52
CA HIS A 68 -1.08 -3.71 21.98
C HIS A 68 0.05 -3.95 22.99
N ARG A 69 1.27 -3.44 22.72
CA ARG A 69 2.39 -3.56 23.66
C ARG A 69 2.09 -2.90 25.00
N ARG A 70 1.49 -1.70 24.97
CA ARG A 70 1.10 -1.01 26.20
C ARG A 70 0.05 -1.80 26.99
N ASN A 71 -0.94 -2.36 26.31
CA ASN A 71 -1.98 -3.15 26.94
C ASN A 71 -1.43 -4.41 27.62
N ILE A 72 -0.49 -5.11 26.98
CA ILE A 72 0.20 -6.28 27.57
C ILE A 72 1.07 -5.89 28.76
N ASN A 73 1.79 -4.77 28.69
CA ASN A 73 2.63 -4.31 29.81
C ASN A 73 1.82 -3.79 31.01
N LEU A 74 0.55 -3.47 30.81
CA LEU A 74 -0.38 -2.99 31.84
C LEU A 74 -1.23 -4.13 32.45
N SER A 75 -1.14 -5.34 31.90
CA SER A 75 -1.83 -6.55 32.39
C SER A 75 -0.87 -7.46 33.14
#